data_AF-A0A2G6FW56-F1
#
_entry.id   AF-A0A2G6FW56-F1
#
_cell.length_a   1.000
_cell.length_b   1.000
_cell.length_c   1.000
_cell.angle_alpha   90.00
_cell.angle_beta   90.00
_cell.angle_gamma   90.00
#
_symmetry.space_group_name_H-M   'P 1'
#
loop_
_entity.id
_entity.type
_entity.pdbx_description
1 polymer ?
#
loop_
_entity_poly.entity_id
_entity_poly.type
_entity_poly.pdbx_seq_one_letter_code
_entity_poly.pdbx_strand_id
1 'polypeptide(L)'
;MVRTGEKEETIEGVRADAAERLSKLPGVRNVTVEVDDRSGNGGASGPHGHSTDPFAGRAPLPGVKKIIAVASAKGGVGKSSVAVNLALALKEQGHRVGLMDADVYGPSVPTMLGIEDAAPQATPDRKIYPIESQGLQTMSMGMLMPKDQAVIWRGPLVMSAVKQFLQDVLWQDLDYLIIDMPPGTGDAQLTLVQTVPLAGVVMVTTPQEVALADVRRGIAMFVKVEVPVLGIVENMSYFVCPDNGKQYDIFGHGGGAQVARQYGLPLLGEIPIDPAIRKGGDAGRPAVLRKETATRAAFLELAGKVSELAD
;
A
#
# COMPACT_ATOMS: atom_id res chain seq x y z
N MET A 1 -8.86 -33.12 20.21
CA MET A 1 -8.01 -33.31 19.01
C MET A 1 -6.57 -33.33 19.48
N VAL A 2 -5.95 -34.51 19.55
CA VAL A 2 -4.53 -34.67 19.92
C VAL A 2 -3.74 -34.75 18.61
N ARG A 3 -2.64 -33.99 18.49
CA ARG A 3 -1.85 -33.88 17.25
C ARG A 3 -0.43 -34.35 17.50
N THR A 4 0.01 -35.39 16.80
CA THR A 4 1.38 -35.95 16.88
C THR A 4 1.84 -36.38 15.48
N GLY A 5 3.13 -36.23 15.17
CA GLY A 5 3.72 -36.58 13.87
C GLY A 5 4.65 -37.78 13.94
N GLU A 6 4.22 -38.89 14.55
CA GLU A 6 5.05 -40.09 14.72
C GLU A 6 4.31 -41.39 14.34
N LYS A 7 5.10 -42.47 14.15
CA LYS A 7 4.76 -43.81 13.64
C LYS A 7 3.42 -44.38 14.13
N GLU A 8 2.82 -45.24 13.31
CA GLU A 8 1.47 -45.83 13.43
C GLU A 8 1.16 -46.42 14.83
N GLU A 9 2.12 -47.06 15.50
CA GLU A 9 1.99 -47.54 16.90
C GLU A 9 1.69 -46.42 17.91
N THR A 10 2.26 -45.23 17.71
CA THR A 10 2.04 -44.05 18.57
C THR A 10 0.63 -43.48 18.39
N ILE A 11 0.12 -43.52 17.16
CA ILE A 11 -1.24 -43.07 16.81
C ILE A 11 -2.30 -43.97 17.45
N GLU A 12 -2.12 -45.29 17.38
CA GLU A 12 -3.00 -46.25 18.06
C GLU A 12 -2.97 -46.08 19.58
N GLY A 13 -1.78 -45.87 20.16
CA GLY A 13 -1.63 -45.61 21.60
C GLY A 13 -2.38 -44.36 22.06
N VAL A 14 -2.26 -43.26 21.32
CA VAL A 14 -2.97 -41.99 21.61
C VAL A 14 -4.48 -42.16 21.47
N ARG A 15 -4.94 -42.91 20.46
CA ARG A 15 -6.36 -43.19 20.23
C ARG A 15 -6.97 -43.97 21.39
N ALA A 16 -6.26 -44.99 21.87
CA ALA A 16 -6.69 -45.85 22.97
C ALA A 16 -6.76 -45.07 24.30
N ASP A 17 -5.70 -44.32 24.66
CA ASP A 17 -5.67 -43.55 25.92
C ASP A 17 -6.74 -42.45 25.93
N ALA A 18 -6.97 -41.77 24.80
CA ALA A 18 -8.01 -40.76 24.68
C ALA A 18 -9.42 -41.36 24.82
N ALA A 19 -9.70 -42.50 24.18
CA ALA A 19 -11.00 -43.16 24.27
C ALA A 19 -11.28 -43.67 25.70
N GLU A 20 -10.26 -44.23 26.36
CA GLU A 20 -10.40 -44.76 27.72
C GLU A 20 -10.70 -43.64 28.72
N ARG A 21 -10.01 -42.50 28.65
CA ARG A 21 -10.22 -41.40 29.58
C ARG A 21 -11.56 -40.70 29.38
N LEU A 22 -11.98 -40.53 28.12
CA LEU A 22 -13.23 -39.84 27.79
C LEU A 22 -14.47 -40.70 28.10
N SER A 23 -14.37 -42.03 28.00
CA SER A 23 -15.47 -42.94 28.32
C SER A 23 -15.82 -42.97 29.82
N LYS A 24 -14.90 -42.55 30.70
CA LYS A 24 -15.11 -42.48 32.16
C LYS A 24 -15.83 -41.20 32.62
N LEU A 25 -16.14 -40.26 31.72
CA LEU A 25 -16.81 -39.01 32.07
C LEU A 25 -18.33 -39.21 32.24
N PRO A 26 -18.96 -38.62 33.28
CA PRO A 26 -20.39 -38.74 33.51
C PRO A 26 -21.21 -38.24 32.31
N GLY A 27 -22.11 -39.07 31.79
CA GLY A 27 -23.02 -38.71 30.69
C GLY A 27 -22.53 -39.09 29.28
N VAL A 28 -21.30 -39.60 29.14
CA VAL A 28 -20.77 -40.07 27.86
C VAL A 28 -21.22 -41.50 27.59
N ARG A 29 -21.91 -41.74 26.47
CA ARG A 29 -22.45 -43.07 26.10
C ARG A 29 -21.61 -43.82 25.08
N ASN A 30 -20.92 -43.10 24.19
CA ASN A 30 -20.00 -43.65 23.20
C ASN A 30 -18.92 -42.62 22.89
N VAL A 31 -17.70 -43.09 22.65
CA VAL A 31 -16.56 -42.25 22.26
C VAL A 31 -15.97 -42.82 20.98
N THR A 32 -15.99 -42.04 19.91
CA THR A 32 -15.26 -42.31 18.68
C THR A 32 -14.10 -41.33 18.59
N VAL A 33 -12.87 -41.86 18.63
CA VAL A 33 -11.67 -41.05 18.43
C VAL A 33 -11.21 -41.28 17.01
N GLU A 34 -11.07 -40.21 16.22
CA GLU A 34 -10.45 -40.23 14.90
C GLU A 34 -9.10 -39.53 14.99
N VAL A 35 -8.06 -40.14 14.43
CA VAL A 35 -6.71 -39.56 14.37
C VAL A 35 -6.35 -39.38 12.91
N ASP A 36 -5.95 -38.17 12.54
CA ASP A 36 -5.61 -37.75 11.18
C ASP A 36 -4.11 -37.97 10.95
N ASP A 37 -3.73 -39.02 10.21
CA ASP A 37 -2.35 -39.31 9.83
C ASP A 37 -1.97 -38.58 8.54
N ARG A 38 -1.01 -37.65 8.64
CA ARG A 38 -0.54 -36.81 7.51
C ARG A 38 0.76 -37.30 6.89
N SER A 39 1.09 -38.58 7.01
CA SER A 39 2.26 -39.18 6.35
C SER A 39 2.00 -39.62 4.89
N GLY A 40 0.74 -39.57 4.42
CA GLY A 40 0.36 -39.91 3.04
C GLY A 40 0.31 -38.71 2.09
N ASN A 41 1.02 -38.81 0.96
CA ASN A 41 1.10 -37.83 -0.12
C ASN A 41 -0.23 -37.73 -0.93
N GLY A 42 -1.28 -37.21 -0.30
CA GLY A 42 -2.59 -36.99 -0.92
C GLY A 42 -3.26 -35.75 -0.33
N GLY A 43 -3.47 -34.73 -1.17
CA GLY A 43 -3.97 -33.41 -0.77
C GLY A 43 -5.30 -33.48 -0.02
N ALA A 44 -5.33 -32.85 1.15
CA ALA A 44 -6.52 -32.71 1.98
C ALA A 44 -6.83 -31.23 2.25
N SER A 45 -7.91 -30.76 1.65
CA SER A 45 -8.58 -29.49 1.91
C SER A 45 -9.31 -29.53 3.25
N GLY A 46 -8.60 -29.19 4.33
CA GLY A 46 -9.18 -28.85 5.64
C GLY A 46 -9.30 -27.33 5.83
N PRO A 47 -10.05 -26.84 6.84
CA PRO A 47 -10.33 -25.40 7.06
C PRO A 47 -9.12 -24.59 7.56
N HIS A 48 -7.98 -25.25 7.76
CA HIS A 48 -6.66 -24.63 7.83
C HIS A 48 -5.83 -25.26 6.71
N GLY A 49 -6.18 -24.87 5.49
CA GLY A 49 -5.47 -25.27 4.28
C GLY A 49 -4.01 -24.84 4.39
N HIS A 50 -3.17 -25.59 3.68
CA HIS A 50 -1.81 -25.25 3.30
C HIS A 50 -1.56 -23.73 3.39
N SER A 51 -0.39 -23.34 3.91
CA SER A 51 0.17 -22.04 3.57
C SER A 51 0.38 -22.03 2.05
N THR A 52 -0.70 -21.82 1.31
CA THR A 52 -0.68 -21.24 -0.02
C THR A 52 0.20 -20.04 0.15
N ASP A 53 1.29 -19.99 -0.61
CA ASP A 53 2.08 -18.79 -0.71
C ASP A 53 1.11 -17.60 -0.83
N PRO A 54 1.06 -16.69 0.16
CA PRO A 54 0.09 -15.59 0.16
C PRO A 54 0.27 -14.67 -1.06
N PHE A 55 1.34 -14.86 -1.83
CA PHE A 55 1.66 -14.15 -3.06
C PHE A 55 1.35 -14.96 -4.33
N ALA A 56 1.00 -16.25 -4.23
CA ALA A 56 0.63 -17.08 -5.38
C ALA A 56 -0.67 -16.64 -6.08
N GLY A 57 -1.44 -15.74 -5.46
CA GLY A 57 -2.65 -15.12 -6.01
C GLY A 57 -2.44 -13.76 -6.68
N ARG A 58 -1.20 -13.24 -6.76
CA ARG A 58 -0.91 -11.95 -7.38
C ARG A 58 -1.24 -11.99 -8.87
N ALA A 59 -2.19 -11.19 -9.31
CA ALA A 59 -2.53 -11.04 -10.72
C ALA A 59 -2.12 -9.65 -11.22
N PRO A 60 -1.45 -9.54 -12.38
CA PRO A 60 -1.25 -8.25 -13.03
C PRO A 60 -2.59 -7.55 -13.28
N LEU A 61 -2.60 -6.22 -13.15
CA LEU A 61 -3.78 -5.43 -13.47
C LEU A 61 -3.90 -5.24 -14.99
N PRO A 62 -5.03 -5.59 -15.62
CA PRO A 62 -5.24 -5.35 -17.03
C PRO A 62 -5.05 -3.87 -17.38
N GLY A 63 -4.34 -3.59 -18.48
CA GLY A 63 -4.10 -2.24 -18.93
C GLY A 63 -3.06 -1.46 -18.13
N VAL A 64 -2.33 -2.08 -17.20
CA VAL A 64 -1.27 -1.43 -16.41
C VAL A 64 0.06 -2.16 -16.59
N LYS A 65 1.09 -1.44 -17.04
CA LYS A 65 2.44 -2.02 -17.19
C LYS A 65 3.18 -2.15 -15.86
N LYS A 66 3.17 -1.09 -15.04
CA LYS A 66 3.91 -1.03 -13.77
C LYS A 66 3.07 -0.42 -12.67
N ILE A 67 3.19 -1.00 -11.47
CA ILE A 67 2.50 -0.49 -10.27
C ILE A 67 3.56 -0.04 -9.27
N ILE A 68 3.52 1.23 -8.88
CA ILE A 68 4.42 1.80 -7.89
C ILE A 68 3.59 2.23 -6.69
N ALA A 69 3.89 1.64 -5.53
CA ALA A 69 3.24 2.01 -4.29
C ALA A 69 3.99 3.17 -3.62
N VAL A 70 3.26 4.16 -3.11
CA VAL A 70 3.80 5.24 -2.27
C VAL A 70 3.34 4.96 -0.85
N ALA A 71 4.29 4.62 0.02
CA ALA A 71 4.01 4.20 1.38
C ALA A 71 4.64 5.15 2.40
N SER A 72 4.00 5.26 3.57
CA SER A 72 4.58 5.89 4.73
C SER A 72 4.25 5.09 5.97
N ALA A 73 5.19 5.06 6.90
CA ALA A 73 5.00 4.31 8.13
C ALA A 73 4.25 5.11 9.22
N LYS A 74 4.02 6.41 8.97
CA LYS A 74 3.24 7.31 9.83
C LYS A 74 2.31 8.20 9.01
N GLY A 75 1.18 8.60 9.61
CA GLY A 75 0.29 9.63 9.07
C GLY A 75 0.91 11.04 9.19
N GLY A 76 0.53 11.94 8.29
CA GLY A 76 0.94 13.35 8.33
C GLY A 76 2.30 13.68 7.72
N VAL A 77 3.05 12.70 7.20
CA VAL A 77 4.34 12.95 6.50
C VAL A 77 4.18 13.48 5.07
N GLY A 78 2.94 13.68 4.60
CA GLY A 78 2.63 14.17 3.25
C GLY A 78 2.70 13.11 2.14
N LYS A 79 2.52 11.83 2.48
CA LYS A 79 2.47 10.70 1.53
C LYS A 79 1.57 10.97 0.32
N SER A 80 0.32 11.34 0.54
CA SER A 80 -0.65 11.63 -0.53
C SER A 80 -0.24 12.82 -1.40
N SER A 81 0.33 13.87 -0.79
CA SER A 81 0.90 14.99 -1.54
C SER A 81 2.04 14.54 -2.45
N VAL A 82 2.93 13.67 -1.96
CA VAL A 82 4.01 13.11 -2.77
C VAL A 82 3.46 12.22 -3.88
N ALA A 83 2.49 11.34 -3.60
CA ALA A 83 1.88 10.46 -4.59
C ALA A 83 1.23 11.23 -5.75
N VAL A 84 0.42 12.25 -5.43
CA VAL A 84 -0.25 13.10 -6.43
C VAL A 84 0.77 13.84 -7.30
N ASN A 85 1.76 14.49 -6.68
CA ASN A 85 2.75 15.27 -7.44
C ASN A 85 3.72 14.37 -8.23
N LEU A 86 4.05 13.17 -7.72
CA LEU A 86 4.82 12.16 -8.46
C LEU A 86 4.06 11.67 -9.70
N ALA A 87 2.78 11.33 -9.55
CA ALA A 87 1.96 10.86 -10.68
C ALA A 87 1.89 11.92 -11.79
N LEU A 88 1.65 13.19 -11.41
CA LEU A 88 1.65 14.30 -12.34
C LEU A 88 3.04 14.58 -12.94
N ALA A 89 4.12 14.43 -12.17
CA ALA A 89 5.48 14.60 -12.67
C ALA A 89 5.86 13.55 -13.72
N LEU A 90 5.51 12.27 -13.50
CA LEU A 90 5.69 11.19 -14.49
C LEU A 90 4.88 11.47 -15.76
N LYS A 91 3.65 11.98 -15.61
CA LYS A 91 2.81 12.37 -16.75
C LYS A 91 3.42 13.55 -17.53
N GLU A 92 4.02 14.52 -16.86
CA GLU A 92 4.75 15.61 -17.50
C GLU A 92 6.00 15.14 -18.26
N GLN A 93 6.55 13.97 -17.90
CA GLN A 93 7.63 13.28 -18.64
C GLN A 93 7.12 12.44 -19.84
N GLY A 94 5.81 12.47 -20.12
CA GLY A 94 5.20 11.82 -21.28
C GLY A 94 4.65 10.42 -21.02
N HIS A 95 4.65 9.95 -19.78
CA HIS A 95 4.06 8.65 -19.42
C HIS A 95 2.54 8.74 -19.29
N ARG A 96 1.85 7.64 -19.58
CA ARG A 96 0.43 7.47 -19.25
C ARG A 96 0.32 6.98 -17.82
N VAL A 97 -0.30 7.77 -16.96
CA VAL A 97 -0.25 7.56 -15.51
C VAL A 97 -1.64 7.46 -14.92
N GLY A 98 -1.83 6.43 -14.10
CA GLY A 98 -2.97 6.30 -13.21
C GLY A 98 -2.59 6.67 -11.77
N LEU A 99 -3.56 7.14 -10.99
CA LEU A 99 -3.42 7.35 -9.56
C LEU A 99 -4.60 6.69 -8.83
N MET A 100 -4.27 5.75 -7.94
CA MET A 100 -5.23 5.10 -7.06
C MET A 100 -4.97 5.52 -5.62
N ASP A 101 -5.98 6.08 -4.97
CA ASP A 101 -5.99 6.36 -3.54
C ASP A 101 -6.63 5.19 -2.79
N ALA A 102 -5.80 4.46 -2.06
CA ALA A 102 -6.20 3.29 -1.28
C ALA A 102 -6.46 3.62 0.20
N ASP A 103 -6.33 4.89 0.62
CA ASP A 103 -6.60 5.30 2.01
C ASP A 103 -8.11 5.48 2.24
N VAL A 104 -8.73 4.46 2.84
CA VAL A 104 -10.17 4.45 3.16
C VAL A 104 -10.53 5.42 4.29
N TYR A 105 -9.59 5.74 5.18
CA TYR A 105 -9.89 6.48 6.41
C TYR A 105 -9.71 7.99 6.26
N GLY A 106 -8.82 8.41 5.36
CA GLY A 106 -8.53 9.82 5.11
C GLY A 106 -8.19 10.10 3.65
N PRO A 107 -9.09 9.75 2.70
CA PRO A 107 -8.82 9.94 1.28
C PRO A 107 -8.57 11.42 0.99
N SER A 108 -7.38 11.72 0.50
CA SER A 108 -6.93 13.11 0.26
C SER A 108 -6.83 13.43 -1.23
N VAL A 109 -6.74 12.40 -2.08
CA VAL A 109 -6.56 12.57 -3.53
C VAL A 109 -7.73 13.29 -4.21
N PRO A 110 -9.01 13.03 -3.86
CA PRO A 110 -10.12 13.74 -4.50
C PRO A 110 -10.03 15.26 -4.34
N THR A 111 -9.72 15.74 -3.13
CA THR A 111 -9.48 17.16 -2.84
C THR A 111 -8.29 17.69 -3.65
N MET A 112 -7.15 16.98 -3.61
CA MET A 112 -5.91 17.40 -4.26
C MET A 112 -6.01 17.51 -5.78
N LEU A 113 -6.96 16.80 -6.40
CA LEU A 113 -7.22 16.85 -7.84
C LEU A 113 -8.50 17.60 -8.20
N GLY A 114 -9.22 18.16 -7.23
CA GLY A 114 -10.46 18.92 -7.45
C GLY A 114 -11.61 18.07 -8.01
N ILE A 115 -11.72 16.81 -7.57
CA ILE A 115 -12.70 15.82 -8.05
C ILE A 115 -13.58 15.24 -6.92
N GLU A 116 -13.79 16.01 -5.84
CA GLU A 116 -14.60 15.62 -4.67
C GLU A 116 -16.08 15.34 -4.98
N ASP A 117 -16.59 15.96 -6.05
CA ASP A 117 -17.97 15.79 -6.52
C ASP A 117 -18.08 14.86 -7.72
N ALA A 118 -16.96 14.30 -8.17
CA ALA A 118 -16.96 13.35 -9.27
C ALA A 118 -17.49 12.00 -8.78
N ALA A 119 -18.47 11.45 -9.49
CA ALA A 119 -19.01 10.13 -9.26
C ALA A 119 -18.56 9.20 -10.39
N PRO A 120 -17.78 8.14 -10.10
CA PRO A 120 -17.32 7.22 -11.12
C PRO A 120 -18.51 6.45 -11.70
N GLN A 121 -18.53 6.29 -13.03
CA GLN A 121 -19.55 5.52 -13.70
C GLN A 121 -19.23 4.03 -13.64
N ALA A 122 -20.26 3.21 -13.41
CA ALA A 122 -20.15 1.76 -13.47
C ALA A 122 -20.75 1.23 -14.77
N THR A 123 -20.13 0.21 -15.32
CA THR A 123 -20.62 -0.62 -16.41
C THR A 123 -21.74 -1.57 -15.95
N PRO A 124 -22.51 -2.17 -16.87
CA PRO A 124 -23.51 -3.19 -16.52
C PRO A 124 -22.95 -4.41 -15.76
N ASP A 125 -21.69 -4.76 -16.02
CA ASP A 125 -20.95 -5.84 -15.34
C ASP A 125 -20.26 -5.37 -14.04
N ARG A 126 -20.60 -4.18 -13.54
CA ARG A 126 -20.10 -3.57 -12.29
C ARG A 126 -18.61 -3.22 -12.29
N LYS A 127 -17.96 -3.17 -13.45
CA LYS A 127 -16.65 -2.54 -13.61
C LYS A 127 -16.76 -1.03 -13.56
N ILE A 128 -15.71 -0.36 -13.08
CA ILE A 128 -15.70 1.06 -12.78
C ILE A 128 -14.80 1.79 -13.78
N TYR A 129 -15.31 2.85 -14.40
CA TYR A 129 -14.47 3.74 -15.20
C TYR A 129 -13.70 4.69 -14.28
N PRO A 130 -12.37 4.80 -14.44
CA PRO A 130 -11.59 5.79 -13.69
C PRO A 130 -12.00 7.21 -14.09
N ILE A 131 -11.85 8.15 -13.17
CA ILE A 131 -12.14 9.56 -13.39
C ILE A 131 -10.89 10.20 -14.01
N GLU A 132 -11.05 10.84 -15.16
CA GLU A 132 -9.99 11.61 -15.79
C GLU A 132 -9.84 12.95 -15.08
N SER A 133 -8.66 13.24 -14.53
CA SER A 133 -8.35 14.54 -13.95
C SER A 133 -6.89 14.92 -14.21
N GLN A 134 -6.68 16.13 -14.72
CA GLN A 134 -5.35 16.67 -15.00
C GLN A 134 -4.51 15.77 -15.94
N GLY A 135 -5.17 14.94 -16.76
CA GLY A 135 -4.57 13.96 -17.66
C GLY A 135 -4.06 12.69 -16.96
N LEU A 136 -4.53 12.42 -15.75
CA LEU A 136 -4.39 11.14 -15.05
C LEU A 136 -5.72 10.39 -15.09
N GLN A 137 -5.65 9.07 -15.20
CA GLN A 137 -6.75 8.20 -14.82
C GLN A 137 -6.74 8.07 -13.29
N THR A 138 -7.85 8.35 -12.62
CA THR A 138 -7.87 8.42 -11.14
C THR A 138 -8.99 7.61 -10.53
N MET A 139 -8.72 7.03 -9.38
CA MET A 139 -9.72 6.39 -8.55
C MET A 139 -9.38 6.61 -7.07
N SER A 140 -10.38 6.90 -6.24
CA SER A 140 -10.18 6.99 -4.80
C SER A 140 -11.23 6.22 -4.05
N MET A 141 -10.81 5.51 -2.99
CA MET A 141 -11.70 4.89 -2.03
C MET A 141 -12.76 5.87 -1.50
N GLY A 142 -12.39 7.14 -1.32
CA GLY A 142 -13.29 8.19 -0.83
C GLY A 142 -14.49 8.48 -1.72
N MET A 143 -14.42 8.17 -3.03
CA MET A 143 -15.51 8.42 -3.97
C MET A 143 -16.62 7.36 -3.90
N LEU A 144 -16.32 6.16 -3.40
CA LEU A 144 -17.33 5.12 -3.21
C LEU A 144 -17.93 5.12 -1.79
N MET A 145 -17.48 6.04 -0.94
CA MET A 145 -18.03 6.22 0.39
C MET A 145 -19.32 7.04 0.32
N PRO A 146 -20.45 6.54 0.85
CA PRO A 146 -21.65 7.36 0.99
C PRO A 146 -21.33 8.54 1.93
N LYS A 147 -21.45 9.78 1.44
CA LYS A 147 -21.15 11.01 2.20
C LYS A 147 -21.95 11.11 3.52
N ASP A 148 -23.09 10.42 3.60
CA ASP A 148 -24.06 10.54 4.70
C ASP A 148 -24.13 9.30 5.63
N GLN A 149 -23.27 8.29 5.46
CA GLN A 149 -23.31 7.08 6.29
C GLN A 149 -21.99 6.84 7.03
N ALA A 150 -22.06 6.78 8.36
CA ALA A 150 -20.95 6.35 9.21
C ALA A 150 -20.78 4.81 9.10
N VAL A 151 -20.07 4.36 8.06
CA VAL A 151 -19.71 2.95 7.91
C VAL A 151 -18.55 2.62 8.85
N ILE A 152 -18.73 1.62 9.72
CA ILE A 152 -17.64 1.09 10.56
C ILE A 152 -16.78 0.16 9.70
N TRP A 153 -15.64 0.69 9.24
CA TRP A 153 -14.67 -0.06 8.45
C TRP A 153 -13.88 -1.03 9.32
N ARG A 154 -14.37 -2.27 9.43
CA ARG A 154 -13.63 -3.39 10.01
C ARG A 154 -12.64 -3.94 8.99
N GLY A 155 -11.50 -4.47 9.44
CA GLY A 155 -10.41 -4.99 8.59
C GLY A 155 -10.87 -5.78 7.36
N PRO A 156 -11.72 -6.81 7.50
CA PRO A 156 -12.18 -7.60 6.35
C PRO A 156 -12.93 -6.80 5.27
N LEU A 157 -13.68 -5.76 5.67
CA LEU A 157 -14.40 -4.89 4.73
C LEU A 157 -13.42 -4.02 3.94
N VAL A 158 -12.40 -3.47 4.61
CA VAL A 158 -11.34 -2.68 3.96
C VAL A 158 -10.57 -3.55 2.98
N MET A 159 -10.16 -4.76 3.38
CA MET A 159 -9.45 -5.69 2.50
C MET A 159 -10.27 -6.05 1.26
N SER A 160 -11.56 -6.34 1.44
CA SER A 160 -12.47 -6.67 0.34
C SER A 160 -12.63 -5.49 -0.61
N ALA A 161 -12.78 -4.28 -0.08
CA ALA A 161 -12.94 -3.08 -0.88
C ALA A 161 -11.65 -2.75 -1.67
N VAL A 162 -10.48 -2.81 -1.05
CA VAL A 162 -9.19 -2.62 -1.75
C VAL A 162 -9.02 -3.64 -2.87
N LYS A 163 -9.32 -4.93 -2.60
CA LYS A 163 -9.24 -5.98 -3.62
C LYS A 163 -10.20 -5.73 -4.79
N GLN A 164 -11.44 -5.36 -4.48
CA GLN A 164 -12.44 -5.01 -5.49
C GLN A 164 -11.96 -3.85 -6.37
N PHE A 165 -11.41 -2.78 -5.77
CA PHE A 165 -10.92 -1.63 -6.53
C PHE A 165 -9.76 -1.98 -7.45
N LEU A 166 -8.81 -2.77 -6.97
CA LEU A 166 -7.70 -3.23 -7.80
C LEU A 166 -8.21 -4.00 -9.03
N GLN A 167 -9.27 -4.81 -8.87
CA GLN A 167 -9.76 -5.72 -9.91
C GLN A 167 -10.86 -5.15 -10.82
N ASP A 168 -11.60 -4.15 -10.36
CA ASP A 168 -12.81 -3.67 -11.05
C ASP A 168 -12.64 -2.34 -11.77
N VAL A 169 -11.55 -1.61 -11.54
CA VAL A 169 -11.26 -0.37 -12.28
C VAL A 169 -10.71 -0.69 -13.67
N LEU A 170 -11.32 -0.11 -14.70
CA LEU A 170 -10.94 -0.27 -16.10
C LEU A 170 -9.84 0.71 -16.50
N TRP A 171 -8.60 0.41 -16.06
CA TRP A 171 -7.42 1.16 -16.49
C TRP A 171 -7.15 0.99 -17.98
N GLN A 172 -6.79 2.09 -18.65
CA GLN A 172 -6.55 2.12 -20.09
C GLN A 172 -5.08 2.45 -20.40
N ASP A 173 -4.33 1.40 -20.73
CA ASP A 173 -2.97 1.46 -21.29
C ASP A 173 -2.02 2.41 -20.53
N LEU A 174 -1.94 2.20 -19.22
CA LEU A 174 -1.07 2.93 -18.31
C LEU A 174 0.36 2.38 -18.35
N ASP A 175 1.33 3.28 -18.42
CA ASP A 175 2.73 2.96 -18.20
C ASP A 175 3.03 2.80 -16.71
N TYR A 176 2.43 3.66 -15.87
CA TYR A 176 2.53 3.59 -14.42
C TYR A 176 1.15 3.75 -13.75
N LEU A 177 0.86 2.91 -12.76
CA LEU A 177 -0.17 3.15 -11.76
C LEU A 177 0.50 3.48 -10.42
N ILE A 178 0.30 4.71 -9.96
CA ILE A 178 0.74 5.14 -8.64
C ILE A 178 -0.35 4.80 -7.64
N ILE A 179 0.01 4.10 -6.56
CA ILE A 179 -0.92 3.75 -5.48
C ILE A 179 -0.54 4.52 -4.22
N ASP A 180 -1.40 5.43 -3.78
CA ASP A 180 -1.30 6.07 -2.47
C ASP A 180 -1.77 5.10 -1.38
N MET A 181 -0.83 4.47 -0.68
CA MET A 181 -1.12 3.41 0.28
C MET A 181 -1.77 3.98 1.55
N PRO A 182 -2.60 3.22 2.29
CA PRO A 182 -2.98 3.59 3.66
C PRO A 182 -1.73 3.80 4.53
N PRO A 183 -1.76 4.65 5.58
CA PRO A 183 -0.63 4.82 6.47
C PRO A 183 -0.34 3.57 7.32
N GLY A 184 0.91 3.41 7.74
CA GLY A 184 1.31 2.40 8.73
C GLY A 184 1.86 1.11 8.10
N THR A 185 1.59 -0.02 8.75
CA THR A 185 1.97 -1.39 8.30
C THR A 185 0.82 -2.38 8.49
N GLY A 186 -0.43 -1.88 8.39
CA GLY A 186 -1.64 -2.65 8.68
C GLY A 186 -2.11 -3.55 7.54
N ASP A 187 -3.20 -4.30 7.79
CA ASP A 187 -3.73 -5.35 6.91
C ASP A 187 -4.07 -4.87 5.49
N ALA A 188 -4.48 -3.62 5.32
CA ALA A 188 -4.81 -3.05 4.01
C ALA A 188 -3.58 -2.95 3.09
N GLN A 189 -2.42 -2.55 3.63
CA GLN A 189 -1.18 -2.51 2.85
C GLN A 189 -0.72 -3.93 2.45
N LEU A 190 -0.77 -4.87 3.39
CA LEU A 190 -0.42 -6.26 3.12
C LEU A 190 -1.35 -6.88 2.08
N THR A 191 -2.65 -6.60 2.16
CA THR A 191 -3.64 -7.05 1.18
C THR A 191 -3.30 -6.56 -0.22
N LEU A 192 -2.93 -5.28 -0.35
CA LEU A 192 -2.56 -4.71 -1.64
C LEU A 192 -1.34 -5.41 -2.22
N VAL A 193 -0.29 -5.57 -1.41
CA VAL A 193 0.94 -6.26 -1.77
C VAL A 193 0.69 -7.74 -2.10
N GLN A 194 -0.32 -8.39 -1.51
CA GLN A 194 -0.70 -9.77 -1.81
C GLN A 194 -1.58 -9.90 -3.06
N THR A 195 -2.28 -8.83 -3.45
CA THR A 195 -3.26 -8.87 -4.55
C THR A 195 -2.62 -8.59 -5.90
N VAL A 196 -1.66 -7.65 -5.97
CA VAL A 196 -1.04 -7.23 -7.23
C VAL A 196 0.49 -7.26 -7.14
N PRO A 197 1.20 -7.60 -8.23
CA PRO A 197 2.65 -7.48 -8.28
C PRO A 197 3.05 -6.00 -8.38
N LEU A 198 3.84 -5.54 -7.42
CA LEU A 198 4.38 -4.18 -7.41
C LEU A 198 5.75 -4.15 -8.08
N ALA A 199 5.96 -3.20 -8.99
CA ALA A 199 7.28 -2.92 -9.58
C ALA A 199 8.23 -2.32 -8.53
N GLY A 200 7.68 -1.62 -7.54
CA GLY A 200 8.40 -1.25 -6.33
C GLY A 200 7.65 -0.27 -5.46
N VAL A 201 8.29 0.11 -4.36
CA VAL A 201 7.73 1.01 -3.34
C VAL A 201 8.62 2.23 -3.15
N VAL A 202 8.01 3.41 -3.14
CA VAL A 202 8.59 4.67 -2.72
C VAL A 202 8.22 4.92 -1.25
N MET A 203 9.22 5.04 -0.38
CA MET A 203 9.02 5.29 1.05
C MET A 203 9.09 6.78 1.36
N VAL A 204 8.01 7.36 1.88
CA VAL A 204 7.94 8.78 2.27
C VAL A 204 8.18 8.94 3.77
N THR A 205 9.10 9.83 4.14
CA THR A 205 9.39 10.19 5.54
C THR A 205 9.52 11.71 5.72
N THR A 206 9.62 12.15 6.96
CA THR A 206 10.19 13.46 7.34
C THR A 206 11.55 13.26 8.03
N PRO A 207 12.37 14.32 8.22
CA PRO A 207 13.70 14.21 8.83
C PRO A 207 13.70 13.80 10.32
N GLN A 208 12.55 13.87 11.00
CA GLN A 208 12.44 13.65 12.44
C GLN A 208 12.64 12.18 12.81
N GLU A 209 13.42 11.90 13.86
CA GLU A 209 13.74 10.51 14.28
C GLU A 209 12.51 9.64 14.52
N VAL A 210 11.42 10.23 15.03
CA VAL A 210 10.15 9.51 15.25
C VAL A 210 9.59 8.95 13.94
N ALA A 211 9.66 9.71 12.84
CA ALA A 211 9.24 9.23 11.52
C ALA A 211 10.23 8.21 10.93
N LEU A 212 11.53 8.40 11.17
CA LEU A 212 12.59 7.50 10.67
C LEU A 212 12.46 6.09 11.27
N ALA A 213 12.17 5.97 12.57
CA ALA A 213 11.98 4.68 13.22
C ALA A 213 10.87 3.85 12.56
N ASP A 214 9.77 4.50 12.18
CA ASP A 214 8.65 3.85 11.50
C ASP A 214 9.04 3.46 10.07
N VAL A 215 9.78 4.30 9.33
CA VAL A 215 10.26 3.97 7.97
C VAL A 215 11.18 2.75 7.96
N ARG A 216 12.06 2.60 8.96
CA ARG A 216 12.89 1.38 9.12
C ARG A 216 12.02 0.11 9.20
N ARG A 217 10.91 0.17 9.95
CA ARG A 217 9.95 -0.95 10.06
C ARG A 217 9.21 -1.20 8.75
N GLY A 218 8.81 -0.14 8.05
CA GLY A 218 8.17 -0.22 6.74
C GLY A 218 9.07 -0.90 5.70
N ILE A 219 10.34 -0.50 5.61
CA ILE A 219 11.34 -1.14 4.72
C ILE A 219 11.46 -2.63 5.04
N ALA A 220 11.61 -2.97 6.33
CA ALA A 220 11.71 -4.37 6.75
C ALA A 220 10.45 -5.19 6.40
N MET A 221 9.26 -4.58 6.39
CA MET A 221 8.02 -5.23 5.95
C MET A 221 8.07 -5.52 4.45
N PHE A 222 8.40 -4.54 3.61
CA PHE A 222 8.46 -4.73 2.15
C PHE A 222 9.51 -5.76 1.72
N VAL A 223 10.66 -5.80 2.41
CA VAL A 223 11.68 -6.85 2.22
C VAL A 223 11.11 -8.24 2.53
N LYS A 224 10.35 -8.40 3.62
CA LYS A 224 9.75 -9.69 4.01
C LYS A 224 8.70 -10.21 3.03
N VAL A 225 8.01 -9.31 2.33
CA VAL A 225 6.97 -9.65 1.34
C VAL A 225 7.50 -9.59 -0.10
N GLU A 226 8.83 -9.56 -0.24
CA GLU A 226 9.59 -9.60 -1.49
C GLU A 226 9.18 -8.51 -2.48
N VAL A 227 8.91 -7.31 -1.99
CA VAL A 227 8.65 -6.13 -2.81
C VAL A 227 9.88 -5.23 -2.79
N PRO A 228 10.43 -4.84 -3.96
CA PRO A 228 11.59 -3.96 -4.02
C PRO A 228 11.23 -2.56 -3.51
N VAL A 229 12.04 -2.03 -2.60
CA VAL A 229 11.96 -0.63 -2.19
C VAL A 229 12.82 0.17 -3.17
N LEU A 230 12.20 1.02 -3.98
CA LEU A 230 12.90 1.83 -4.97
C LEU A 230 13.77 2.88 -4.30
N GLY A 231 13.33 3.43 -3.17
CA GLY A 231 14.11 4.37 -2.38
C GLY A 231 13.27 5.20 -1.42
N ILE A 232 13.90 6.23 -0.85
CA ILE A 232 13.31 7.09 0.18
C ILE A 232 13.12 8.50 -0.36
N VAL A 233 11.97 9.10 -0.09
CA VAL A 233 11.69 10.53 -0.26
C VAL A 233 11.66 11.18 1.11
N GLU A 234 12.53 12.15 1.34
CA GLU A 234 12.49 12.99 2.54
C GLU A 234 11.61 14.22 2.25
N ASN A 235 10.37 14.18 2.72
CA ASN A 235 9.44 15.29 2.61
C ASN A 235 9.61 16.28 3.76
N MET A 236 9.20 17.53 3.56
CA MET A 236 9.37 18.61 4.52
C MET A 236 10.82 18.76 4.99
N SER A 237 11.77 18.52 4.09
CA SER A 237 13.20 18.38 4.39
C SER A 237 13.84 19.70 4.81
N TYR A 238 13.40 20.80 4.22
CA TYR A 238 13.88 22.15 4.52
C TYR A 238 12.86 23.20 4.07
N PHE A 239 13.00 24.43 4.54
CA PHE A 239 12.21 25.59 4.12
C PHE A 239 13.13 26.68 3.60
N VAL A 240 12.88 27.22 2.40
CA VAL A 240 13.60 28.38 1.87
C VAL A 240 12.76 29.61 2.11
N CYS A 241 13.27 30.55 2.90
CA CYS A 241 12.59 31.81 3.16
C CYS A 241 12.49 32.65 1.87
N PRO A 242 11.30 33.04 1.43
CA PRO A 242 11.11 33.74 0.16
C PRO A 242 11.75 35.14 0.16
N ASP A 243 11.87 35.79 1.32
CA ASP A 243 12.33 37.18 1.41
C ASP A 243 13.86 37.31 1.32
N ASN A 244 14.60 36.27 1.72
CA ASN A 244 16.07 36.33 1.83
C ASN A 244 16.81 35.09 1.31
N GLY A 245 16.10 34.07 0.82
CA GLY A 245 16.68 32.83 0.31
C GLY A 245 17.34 31.93 1.36
N LYS A 246 17.26 32.27 2.65
CA LYS A 246 17.88 31.48 3.71
C LYS A 246 17.11 30.17 3.91
N GLN A 247 17.85 29.07 3.95
CA GLN A 247 17.32 27.75 4.25
C GLN A 247 17.20 27.53 5.77
N TYR A 248 16.11 26.89 6.18
CA TYR A 248 15.81 26.49 7.54
C TYR A 248 15.38 25.02 7.59
N ASP A 249 16.01 24.25 8.45
CA ASP A 249 15.72 22.83 8.64
C ASP A 249 14.67 22.68 9.76
N ILE A 250 13.43 23.13 9.48
CA ILE A 250 12.35 23.25 10.49
C ILE A 250 12.14 21.96 11.28
N PHE A 251 12.26 20.81 10.62
CA PHE A 251 12.06 19.49 11.22
C PHE A 251 13.36 18.67 11.33
N GLY A 252 14.51 19.31 11.17
CA GLY A 252 15.79 18.67 10.88
C GLY A 252 16.00 18.45 9.38
N HIS A 253 17.10 17.81 8.99
CA HIS A 253 17.45 17.54 7.59
C HIS A 253 18.36 16.29 7.51
N GLY A 254 18.24 15.52 6.42
CA GLY A 254 19.14 14.41 6.10
C GLY A 254 18.89 13.09 6.87
N GLY A 255 17.80 13.00 7.62
CA GLY A 255 17.38 11.79 8.34
C GLY A 255 17.02 10.64 7.39
N GLY A 256 16.24 10.93 6.36
CA GLY A 256 15.91 10.01 5.27
C GLY A 256 17.15 9.58 4.49
N ALA A 257 18.10 10.49 4.25
CA ALA A 257 19.38 10.16 3.61
C ALA A 257 20.22 9.19 4.46
N GLN A 258 20.20 9.35 5.78
CA GLN A 258 20.86 8.43 6.70
C GLN A 258 20.22 7.04 6.68
N VAL A 259 18.89 6.96 6.71
CA VAL A 259 18.16 5.68 6.60
C VAL A 259 18.45 5.03 5.24
N ALA A 260 18.43 5.80 4.16
CA ALA A 260 18.71 5.30 2.82
C ALA A 260 20.10 4.64 2.75
N ARG A 261 21.15 5.31 3.26
CA ARG A 261 22.50 4.74 3.36
C ARG A 261 22.57 3.47 4.20
N GLN A 262 21.85 3.42 5.32
CA GLN A 262 21.86 2.24 6.20
C GLN A 262 21.30 0.98 5.53
N TYR A 263 20.31 1.13 4.65
CA TYR A 263 19.65 0.02 3.96
C TYR A 263 20.19 -0.18 2.54
N GLY A 264 21.20 0.58 2.10
CA GLY A 264 21.72 0.52 0.74
C GLY A 264 20.70 0.97 -0.33
N LEU A 265 19.77 1.86 0.05
CA LEU A 265 18.74 2.40 -0.82
C LEU A 265 19.12 3.81 -1.31
N PRO A 266 18.62 4.25 -2.47
CA PRO A 266 18.83 5.62 -2.92
C PRO A 266 17.89 6.59 -2.18
N LEU A 267 18.39 7.81 -1.98
CA LEU A 267 17.53 8.95 -1.67
C LEU A 267 16.98 9.49 -2.99
N LEU A 268 15.68 9.32 -3.20
CA LEU A 268 15.01 9.68 -4.44
C LEU A 268 14.83 11.20 -4.55
N GLY A 269 14.59 11.88 -3.44
CA GLY A 269 14.50 13.33 -3.43
C GLY A 269 14.24 13.91 -2.04
N GLU A 270 14.53 15.20 -1.94
CA GLU A 270 14.27 16.03 -0.77
C GLU A 270 13.24 17.08 -1.18
N ILE A 271 12.03 16.98 -0.62
CA ILE A 271 10.94 17.89 -0.97
C ILE A 271 10.87 18.99 0.10
N PRO A 272 10.96 20.28 -0.29
CA PRO A 272 10.91 21.37 0.66
C PRO A 272 9.51 21.55 1.24
N ILE A 273 9.45 22.21 2.39
CA ILE A 273 8.23 22.85 2.88
C ILE A 273 7.96 24.04 1.96
N ASP A 274 6.94 23.93 1.13
CA ASP A 274 6.50 25.00 0.24
C ASP A 274 5.01 25.24 0.46
N PRO A 275 4.58 26.47 0.84
CA PRO A 275 3.17 26.83 0.92
C PRO A 275 2.39 26.48 -0.35
N ALA A 276 3.02 26.50 -1.53
CA ALA A 276 2.40 26.12 -2.80
C ALA A 276 1.89 24.67 -2.82
N ILE A 277 2.54 23.74 -2.11
CA ILE A 277 2.07 22.35 -1.98
C ILE A 277 0.72 22.33 -1.28
N ARG A 278 0.61 23.00 -0.13
CA ARG A 278 -0.66 23.11 0.61
C ARG A 278 -1.71 23.86 -0.21
N LYS A 279 -1.41 25.09 -0.68
CA LYS A 279 -2.40 25.91 -1.42
C LYS A 279 -2.88 25.19 -2.67
N GLY A 280 -1.97 24.50 -3.35
CA GLY A 280 -2.25 23.75 -4.56
C GLY A 280 -3.11 22.52 -4.29
N GLY A 281 -2.77 21.73 -3.28
CA GLY A 281 -3.57 20.58 -2.84
C GLY A 281 -5.00 21.00 -2.46
N ASP A 282 -5.14 22.01 -1.62
CA ASP A 282 -6.47 22.45 -1.15
C ASP A 282 -7.34 23.04 -2.27
N ALA A 283 -6.73 23.50 -3.36
CA ALA A 283 -7.42 24.11 -4.50
C ALA A 283 -7.56 23.15 -5.71
N GLY A 284 -7.20 21.87 -5.58
CA GLY A 284 -7.24 20.91 -6.69
C GLY A 284 -6.21 21.20 -7.81
N ARG A 285 -5.14 21.95 -7.51
CA ARG A 285 -4.09 22.37 -8.46
C ARG A 285 -2.71 22.06 -7.88
N PRO A 286 -2.25 20.80 -7.91
CA PRO A 286 -1.01 20.37 -7.26
C PRO A 286 0.21 21.20 -7.66
N ALA A 287 1.16 21.33 -6.73
CA ALA A 287 2.30 22.23 -6.86
C ALA A 287 3.16 21.96 -8.10
N VAL A 288 3.29 20.70 -8.52
CA VAL A 288 4.05 20.34 -9.72
C VAL A 288 3.49 20.98 -11.00
N LEU A 289 2.21 21.34 -11.05
CA LEU A 289 1.62 22.04 -12.20
C LEU A 289 2.07 23.51 -12.30
N ARG A 290 2.66 24.07 -11.24
CA ARG A 290 3.18 25.44 -11.24
C ARG A 290 4.56 25.46 -11.87
N LYS A 291 4.66 26.12 -13.03
CA LYS A 291 5.92 26.29 -13.76
C LYS A 291 6.94 27.09 -12.94
N GLU A 292 8.22 26.81 -13.20
CA GLU A 292 9.36 27.60 -12.69
C GLU A 292 9.45 27.68 -11.15
N THR A 293 9.15 26.57 -10.46
CA THR A 293 9.31 26.47 -8.99
C THR A 293 10.33 25.41 -8.62
N ALA A 294 11.05 25.62 -7.52
CA ALA A 294 11.98 24.62 -6.96
C ALA A 294 11.25 23.31 -6.60
N THR A 295 10.02 23.42 -6.07
CA THR A 295 9.15 22.28 -5.77
C THR A 295 8.83 21.45 -7.00
N ARG A 296 8.48 22.09 -8.13
CA ARG A 296 8.26 21.36 -9.40
C ARG A 296 9.53 20.65 -9.84
N ALA A 297 10.68 21.32 -9.78
CA ALA A 297 11.95 20.71 -10.17
C ALA A 297 12.26 19.46 -9.32
N ALA A 298 12.06 19.53 -8.01
CA ALA A 298 12.25 18.39 -7.11
C ALA A 298 11.33 17.20 -7.44
N PHE A 299 10.07 17.45 -7.78
CA PHE A 299 9.15 16.39 -8.20
C PHE A 299 9.47 15.79 -9.57
N LEU A 300 9.96 16.59 -10.52
CA LEU A 300 10.40 16.08 -11.83
C LEU A 300 11.67 15.24 -11.71
N GLU A 301 12.62 15.64 -10.85
CA GLU A 301 13.81 14.82 -10.56
C GLU A 301 13.42 13.51 -9.87
N LEU A 302 12.53 13.57 -8.88
CA LEU A 302 11.96 12.40 -8.22
C LEU A 302 11.33 11.44 -9.24
N ALA A 303 10.49 11.94 -10.14
CA ALA A 303 9.87 11.13 -11.18
C ALA A 303 10.89 10.46 -12.11
N GLY A 304 11.95 11.18 -12.50
CA GLY A 304 13.02 10.62 -13.33
C GLY A 304 13.72 9.43 -12.66
N LYS A 305 14.12 9.58 -11.39
CA LYS A 305 14.76 8.49 -10.63
C LYS A 305 13.81 7.31 -10.40
N VAL A 306 12.53 7.59 -10.10
CA VAL A 306 11.53 6.53 -9.91
C VAL A 306 11.28 5.76 -11.20
N SER A 307 11.21 6.45 -12.34
CA SER A 307 11.05 5.84 -13.66
C SER A 307 12.23 4.91 -13.99
N GLU A 308 13.46 5.40 -13.82
CA GLU A 308 14.70 4.63 -14.04
C GLU A 308 14.81 3.38 -13.16
N LEU A 309 14.45 3.49 -11.87
CA LEU A 309 14.55 2.37 -10.93
C LEU A 309 13.41 1.35 -11.05
N ALA A 310 12.31 1.73 -11.69
CA ALA A 310 11.19 0.83 -11.96
C ALA A 310 11.30 0.09 -13.30
N ASP A 311 12.31 0.40 -14.12
CA ASP A 311 12.68 -0.27 -15.38
C ASP A 311 13.48 -1.56 -15.17
#